data_AF-A0A9X5B524-F1
#
_entry.id   AF-A0A9X5B524-F1
#
_cell.length_a   1.000
_cell.length_b   1.000
_cell.length_c   1.000
_cell.angle_alpha   90.00
_cell.angle_beta   90.00
_cell.angle_gamma   90.00
#
_symmetry.space_group_name_H-M   'P 1'
#
loop_
_entity.id
_entity.type
_entity.pdbx_description
1 polymer ?
#
loop_
_entity_poly.entity_id
_entity_poly.type
_entity_poly.pdbx_seq_one_letter_code
_entity_poly.pdbx_strand_id
1 'polypeptide(L)'
;MSDNDKNRPVRDASLAEPALAVATRRLRTDFQLSIITLLGAAALFGIIPFGVYRFLETNYLAGAADSLISFGILSSVIYAWLSGDTERTGFALAVFCCVAGAVIGSILPEVGHLWSYPILVASFFLTRPIIAISLNTAMVVAIIIHGTSLPSGESLWAYFATATVVSACAFIFAIRNQQQRKEMAVLARRDPLTGIRNRRSMDDALQLAASTASRTETPYALVMLDLDHFKAINDKHGHGLGDEILVNLARMVERNTRQSDQLFRFGGEEFVLLMPGVDSDGMSAVVQGLRQKIRSTLRSPDGPVTASFGAAHLGADESWEDWLKRADDALYQAKERGRDCVIIASDREQPAG
;
A
#
# COMPACT_ATOMS: atom_id res chain seq x y z
N MET A 1 33.00 -30.73 37.16
CA MET A 1 31.97 -30.73 38.22
C MET A 1 31.29 -29.37 38.21
N SER A 2 30.07 -29.32 37.63
CA SER A 2 29.00 -28.29 37.77
C SER A 2 29.34 -26.84 37.39
N ASP A 3 28.52 -26.02 36.73
CA ASP A 3 27.20 -26.05 36.08
C ASP A 3 27.20 -24.72 35.27
N ASN A 4 26.91 -24.67 33.97
CA ASN A 4 25.54 -24.51 33.47
C ASN A 4 24.91 -23.15 33.82
N ASP A 5 25.47 -22.05 33.32
CA ASP A 5 24.69 -20.81 33.20
C ASP A 5 23.86 -20.87 31.92
N LYS A 6 22.72 -21.55 32.07
CA LYS A 6 21.64 -21.65 31.11
C LYS A 6 21.18 -20.25 30.73
N ASN A 7 21.31 -19.95 29.44
CA ASN A 7 20.13 -19.85 28.58
C ASN A 7 18.93 -19.14 29.25
N ARG A 8 19.08 -17.84 29.53
CA ARG A 8 17.89 -17.00 29.71
C ARG A 8 17.32 -16.76 28.32
N PRO A 9 16.08 -17.20 28.03
CA PRO A 9 15.41 -16.71 26.84
C PRO A 9 15.27 -15.21 27.05
N VAL A 10 15.84 -14.42 26.14
CA VAL A 10 15.36 -13.05 25.94
C VAL A 10 13.90 -13.23 25.58
N ARG A 11 13.03 -13.07 26.57
CA ARG A 11 11.62 -12.83 26.34
C ARG A 11 11.60 -11.55 25.51
N ASP A 12 11.46 -11.71 24.20
CA ASP A 12 10.82 -10.71 23.36
C ASP A 12 9.41 -10.55 23.96
N ALA A 13 9.34 -9.72 25.00
CA ALA A 13 8.10 -9.09 25.37
C ALA A 13 7.67 -8.39 24.09
N SER A 14 6.55 -8.84 23.53
CA SER A 14 5.82 -8.09 22.54
C SER A 14 5.58 -6.71 23.12
N LEU A 15 6.48 -5.79 22.82
CA LEU A 15 6.22 -4.37 22.91
C LEU A 15 5.16 -4.14 21.84
N ALA A 16 3.91 -4.34 22.22
CA ALA A 16 2.79 -3.80 21.49
C ALA A 16 3.17 -2.35 21.21
N GLU A 17 3.36 -2.01 19.93
CA GLU A 17 3.69 -0.64 19.55
C GLU A 17 2.70 0.28 20.27
N PRO A 18 3.18 1.35 20.93
CA PRO A 18 2.28 2.25 21.64
C PRO A 18 1.19 2.70 20.66
N ALA A 19 -0.06 2.75 21.09
CA ALA A 19 -1.20 3.04 20.21
C ALA A 19 -0.97 4.33 19.38
N LEU A 20 -0.23 5.29 19.94
CA LEU A 20 0.21 6.50 19.26
C LEU A 20 1.18 6.24 18.08
N ALA A 21 2.13 5.30 18.21
CA ALA A 21 3.02 4.89 17.12
C ALA A 21 2.24 4.20 15.99
N VAL A 22 1.29 3.33 16.33
CA VAL A 22 0.42 2.68 15.33
C VAL A 22 -0.44 3.71 14.60
N ALA A 23 -1.04 4.64 15.35
CA ALA A 23 -1.87 5.71 14.78
C ALA A 23 -1.06 6.65 13.87
N THR A 24 0.11 7.10 14.33
CA THR A 24 0.99 7.97 13.53
C THR A 24 1.49 7.28 12.27
N ARG A 25 1.82 5.98 12.35
CA ARG A 25 2.17 5.19 11.17
C ARG A 25 1.02 5.10 10.18
N ARG A 26 -0.19 4.76 10.63
CA ARG A 26 -1.39 4.67 9.75
C ARG A 26 -1.68 5.99 9.06
N LEU A 27 -1.63 7.11 9.78
CA LEU A 27 -1.81 8.44 9.19
C LEU A 27 -0.74 8.75 8.14
N ARG A 28 0.52 8.41 8.41
CA ARG A 28 1.62 8.64 7.47
C ARG A 28 1.50 7.81 6.18
N THR A 29 0.97 6.59 6.28
CA THR A 29 0.84 5.67 5.15
C THR A 29 -0.47 5.84 4.38
N ASP A 30 -1.56 6.21 5.06
CA ASP A 30 -2.87 6.41 4.46
C ASP A 30 -3.19 7.92 4.39
N PHE A 31 -2.98 8.47 3.20
CA PHE A 31 -3.25 9.88 2.94
C PHE A 31 -4.74 10.25 3.10
N GLN A 32 -5.65 9.37 2.71
CA GLN A 32 -7.08 9.63 2.79
C GLN A 32 -7.56 9.61 4.23
N LEU A 33 -7.05 8.67 5.06
CA LEU A 33 -7.27 8.65 6.50
C LEU A 33 -6.79 9.95 7.17
N SER A 34 -5.63 10.47 6.74
CA SER A 34 -5.10 11.73 7.24
C SER A 34 -6.04 12.91 6.98
N ILE A 35 -6.59 13.00 5.77
CA ILE A 35 -7.55 14.06 5.42
C ILE A 35 -8.87 13.89 6.19
N ILE A 36 -9.41 12.67 6.29
CA ILE A 36 -10.61 12.39 7.08
C ILE A 36 -10.40 12.80 8.54
N THR A 37 -9.26 12.43 9.13
CA THR A 37 -8.92 12.76 10.52
C THR A 37 -8.74 14.27 10.71
N LEU A 38 -8.14 14.97 9.74
CA LEU A 38 -8.01 16.43 9.76
C LEU A 38 -9.39 17.11 9.73
N LEU A 39 -10.33 16.62 8.92
CA LEU A 39 -11.71 17.12 8.92
C LEU A 39 -12.42 16.87 10.25
N GLY A 40 -12.16 15.72 10.89
CA GLY A 40 -12.61 15.46 12.26
C GLY A 40 -12.11 16.48 13.27
N ALA A 41 -10.82 16.81 13.21
CA ALA A 41 -10.23 17.85 14.06
C ALA A 41 -10.84 19.23 13.76
N ALA A 42 -11.07 19.56 12.49
CA ALA A 42 -11.73 20.80 12.10
C ALA A 42 -13.19 20.87 12.61
N ALA A 43 -13.91 19.75 12.62
CA ALA A 43 -15.24 19.68 13.23
C ALA A 43 -15.17 19.91 14.76
N LEU A 44 -14.24 19.24 15.45
CA LEU A 44 -14.09 19.32 16.90
C LEU A 44 -13.69 20.72 17.40
N PHE A 45 -12.74 21.36 16.72
CA PHE A 45 -12.17 22.64 17.16
C PHE A 45 -12.72 23.87 16.42
N GLY A 46 -13.39 23.68 15.28
CA GLY A 46 -13.98 24.76 14.49
C GLY A 46 -15.51 24.76 14.55
N ILE A 47 -16.14 23.70 14.06
CA ILE A 47 -17.59 23.66 13.86
C ILE A 47 -18.35 23.56 15.18
N ILE A 48 -17.93 22.68 16.10
CA ILE A 48 -18.64 22.49 17.39
C ILE A 48 -18.64 23.78 18.24
N PRO A 49 -17.51 24.47 18.49
CA PRO A 49 -17.52 25.73 19.23
C PRO A 49 -18.38 26.80 18.56
N PHE A 50 -18.39 26.84 17.22
CA PHE A 50 -19.22 27.78 16.47
C PHE A 50 -20.72 27.44 16.58
N GLY A 51 -21.07 26.15 16.58
CA GLY A 51 -22.43 25.70 16.84
C GLY A 51 -22.91 26.05 18.25
N VAL A 52 -22.05 25.90 19.28
CA VAL A 52 -22.33 26.34 20.66
C VAL A 52 -22.56 27.85 20.70
N TYR A 53 -21.71 28.64 20.04
CA TYR A 53 -21.91 30.08 19.92
C TYR A 53 -23.27 30.44 19.31
N ARG A 54 -23.68 29.74 18.24
CA ARG A 54 -25.00 29.97 17.61
C ARG A 54 -26.18 29.60 18.51
N PHE A 55 -26.04 28.58 19.35
CA PHE A 55 -27.05 28.28 20.38
C PHE A 55 -27.15 29.41 21.42
N LEU A 56 -26.02 29.99 21.82
CA LEU A 56 -26.00 31.13 22.75
C LEU A 56 -26.65 32.39 22.14
N GLU A 57 -26.44 32.62 20.85
CA GLU A 57 -27.09 33.69 20.05
C GLU A 57 -28.56 33.38 19.69
N THR A 58 -29.16 32.34 20.27
CA THR A 58 -30.55 31.90 20.03
C THR A 58 -30.87 31.46 18.59
N ASN A 59 -29.85 31.24 17.75
CA ASN A 59 -30.01 30.70 16.41
C ASN A 59 -30.02 29.16 16.43
N TYR A 60 -31.11 28.60 16.99
CA TYR A 60 -31.26 27.17 17.22
C TYR A 60 -31.20 26.33 15.93
N LEU A 61 -31.74 26.85 14.82
CA LEU A 61 -31.73 26.13 13.54
C LEU A 61 -30.30 25.92 13.04
N ALA A 62 -29.50 26.98 13.06
CA ALA A 62 -28.12 26.94 12.63
C ALA A 62 -27.25 26.10 13.57
N GLY A 63 -27.44 26.23 14.89
CA GLY A 63 -26.72 25.42 15.88
C GLY A 63 -27.06 23.92 15.77
N ALA A 64 -28.32 23.57 15.48
CA ALA A 64 -28.71 22.18 15.24
C ALA A 64 -28.06 21.62 13.97
N ALA A 65 -27.98 22.43 12.91
CA ALA A 65 -27.33 22.02 11.66
C ALA A 65 -25.82 21.78 11.85
N ASP A 66 -25.13 22.67 12.57
CA ASP A 66 -23.69 22.50 12.90
C ASP A 66 -23.46 21.25 13.76
N SER A 67 -24.39 20.94 14.67
CA SER A 67 -24.33 19.71 15.49
C SER A 67 -24.48 18.44 14.63
N LEU A 68 -25.42 18.44 13.68
CA LEU A 68 -25.63 17.32 12.77
C LEU A 68 -24.42 17.10 11.85
N ILE A 69 -23.84 18.18 11.32
CA ILE A 69 -22.62 18.14 10.49
C ILE A 69 -21.45 17.57 11.29
N SER A 70 -21.24 18.07 12.51
CA SER A 70 -20.17 17.62 13.39
C SER A 70 -20.31 16.14 13.74
N PHE A 71 -21.54 15.69 14.04
CA PHE A 71 -21.83 14.29 14.30
C PHE A 71 -21.53 13.40 13.07
N GLY A 72 -21.94 13.83 11.87
CA GLY A 72 -21.67 13.10 10.63
C GLY A 72 -20.18 12.94 10.36
N ILE A 73 -19.40 14.04 10.45
CA ILE A 73 -17.95 14.02 10.25
C ILE A 73 -17.26 13.11 11.27
N LEU A 74 -17.58 13.25 12.57
CA LEU A 74 -16.97 12.44 13.63
C LEU A 74 -17.33 10.95 13.49
N SER A 75 -18.56 10.65 13.10
CA SER A 75 -18.99 9.27 12.82
C SER A 75 -18.21 8.66 11.65
N SER A 76 -17.98 9.42 10.57
CA SER A 76 -17.12 8.99 9.47
C SER A 76 -15.67 8.78 9.90
N VAL A 77 -15.11 9.64 10.76
CA VAL A 77 -13.76 9.46 11.30
C VAL A 77 -13.66 8.16 12.10
N ILE A 78 -14.59 7.94 13.03
CA ILE A 78 -14.63 6.72 13.84
C ILE A 78 -14.75 5.48 12.93
N TYR A 79 -15.65 5.51 11.95
CA TYR A 79 -15.83 4.41 11.03
C TYR A 79 -14.58 4.14 10.17
N ALA A 80 -13.90 5.18 9.67
CA ALA A 80 -12.65 5.03 8.91
C ALA A 80 -11.55 4.35 9.74
N TRP A 81 -11.40 4.75 11.00
CA TRP A 81 -10.40 4.18 11.91
C TRP A 81 -10.70 2.72 12.26
N LEU A 82 -11.98 2.38 12.47
CA LEU A 82 -12.43 1.03 12.83
C LEU A 82 -12.43 0.06 11.65
N SER A 83 -12.98 0.46 10.50
CA SER A 83 -13.13 -0.42 9.33
C SER A 83 -11.84 -0.53 8.50
N GLY A 84 -11.01 0.52 8.51
CA GLY A 84 -9.88 0.65 7.58
C GLY A 84 -10.27 0.93 6.13
N ASP A 85 -11.57 1.00 5.81
CA ASP A 85 -12.07 1.29 4.45
C ASP A 85 -12.15 2.80 4.23
N THR A 86 -11.02 3.40 3.89
CA THR A 86 -10.88 4.85 3.77
C THR A 86 -11.41 5.38 2.44
N GLU A 87 -11.43 4.57 1.37
CA GLU A 87 -11.96 4.97 0.06
C GLU A 87 -13.48 5.20 0.14
N ARG A 88 -14.24 4.21 0.64
CA ARG A 88 -15.71 4.34 0.76
C ARG A 88 -16.09 5.40 1.77
N THR A 89 -15.37 5.46 2.88
CA THR A 89 -15.63 6.46 3.92
C THR A 89 -15.40 7.87 3.41
N GLY A 90 -14.30 8.10 2.69
CA GLY A 90 -14.03 9.42 2.10
C GLY A 90 -15.05 9.80 1.03
N PHE A 91 -15.45 8.87 0.16
CA PHE A 91 -16.53 9.14 -0.80
C PHE A 91 -17.84 9.54 -0.12
N ALA A 92 -18.28 8.76 0.88
CA ALA A 92 -19.50 9.06 1.63
C ALA A 92 -19.41 10.40 2.36
N LEU A 93 -18.25 10.70 2.97
CA LEU A 93 -18.00 11.97 3.64
C LEU A 93 -18.01 13.15 2.67
N ALA A 94 -17.45 13.00 1.47
CA ALA A 94 -17.47 14.05 0.44
C ALA A 94 -18.91 14.38 0.01
N VAL A 95 -19.73 13.34 -0.24
CA VAL A 95 -21.15 13.52 -0.58
C VAL A 95 -21.88 14.21 0.56
N PHE A 96 -21.70 13.73 1.80
CA PHE A 96 -22.31 14.31 3.00
C PHE A 96 -21.96 15.80 3.15
N CYS A 97 -20.66 16.15 3.07
CA CYS A 97 -20.20 17.53 3.19
C CYS A 97 -20.73 18.42 2.07
N CYS A 98 -20.76 17.96 0.81
CA CYS A 98 -21.31 18.76 -0.30
C CYS A 98 -22.82 19.00 -0.15
N VAL A 99 -23.59 17.99 0.29
CA VAL A 99 -25.03 18.15 0.56
C VAL A 99 -25.26 19.08 1.73
N ALA A 100 -24.54 18.89 2.85
CA ALA A 100 -24.63 19.75 4.02
C ALA A 100 -24.23 21.20 3.68
N GLY A 101 -23.18 21.39 2.89
CA GLY A 101 -22.74 22.70 2.41
C GLY A 101 -23.80 23.40 1.55
N ALA A 102 -24.48 22.67 0.67
CA ALA A 102 -25.58 23.22 -0.12
C ALA A 102 -26.77 23.66 0.76
N VAL A 103 -27.13 22.85 1.75
CA VAL A 103 -28.23 23.15 2.68
C VAL A 103 -27.88 24.32 3.61
N ILE A 104 -26.67 24.36 4.16
CA ILE A 104 -26.22 25.49 4.99
C ILE A 104 -26.11 26.77 4.16
N GLY A 105 -25.61 26.67 2.92
CA GLY A 105 -25.54 27.81 1.99
C GLY A 105 -26.92 28.39 1.65
N SER A 106 -27.97 27.57 1.61
CA SER A 106 -29.33 28.06 1.38
C SER A 106 -30.02 28.63 2.63
N ILE A 107 -29.72 28.10 3.82
CA ILE A 107 -30.32 28.56 5.08
C ILE A 107 -29.58 29.78 5.65
N LEU A 108 -28.26 29.85 5.48
CA LEU A 108 -27.38 30.87 6.06
C LEU A 108 -26.43 31.43 4.98
N PRO A 109 -26.90 32.29 4.06
CA PRO A 109 -26.19 32.65 2.83
C PRO A 109 -24.78 33.21 3.08
N GLU A 110 -24.65 34.25 3.92
CA GLU A 110 -23.36 34.94 4.11
C GLU A 110 -22.29 34.04 4.72
N VAL A 111 -22.67 33.24 5.72
CA VAL A 111 -21.73 32.37 6.44
C VAL A 111 -21.54 31.04 5.70
N GLY A 112 -22.60 30.51 5.09
CA GLY A 112 -22.60 29.22 4.40
C GLY A 112 -21.75 29.23 3.13
N HIS A 113 -21.69 30.35 2.41
CA HIS A 113 -20.77 30.48 1.27
C HIS A 113 -19.30 30.36 1.69
N LEU A 114 -18.91 30.87 2.86
CA LEU A 114 -17.53 30.75 3.35
C LEU A 114 -17.16 29.31 3.69
N TRP A 115 -18.11 28.54 4.23
CA TRP A 115 -17.91 27.12 4.54
C TRP A 115 -17.89 26.21 3.31
N SER A 116 -18.34 26.71 2.14
CA SER A 116 -18.26 25.93 0.90
C SER A 116 -16.82 25.78 0.39
N TYR A 117 -15.92 26.75 0.65
CA TYR A 117 -14.53 26.68 0.16
C TYR A 117 -13.72 25.49 0.71
N PRO A 118 -13.70 25.22 2.03
CA PRO A 118 -13.05 24.00 2.54
C PRO A 118 -13.66 22.72 1.96
N ILE A 119 -14.97 22.69 1.70
CA ILE A 119 -15.66 21.54 1.11
C ILE A 119 -15.22 21.33 -0.34
N LEU A 120 -15.13 22.40 -1.13
CA LEU A 120 -14.64 22.38 -2.52
C LEU A 120 -13.24 21.76 -2.60
N VAL A 121 -12.36 22.12 -1.66
CA VAL A 121 -10.99 21.58 -1.60
C VAL A 121 -10.99 20.13 -1.09
N ALA A 122 -11.69 19.86 0.01
CA ALA A 122 -11.69 18.54 0.64
C ALA A 122 -12.25 17.44 -0.27
N SER A 123 -13.26 17.74 -1.10
CA SER A 123 -13.86 16.75 -2.00
C SER A 123 -12.83 16.15 -2.98
N PHE A 124 -11.87 16.93 -3.48
CA PHE A 124 -10.79 16.44 -4.35
C PHE A 124 -9.81 15.49 -3.67
N PHE A 125 -9.70 15.56 -2.34
CA PHE A 125 -8.85 14.66 -1.55
C PHE A 125 -9.59 13.45 -1.00
N LEU A 126 -10.92 13.54 -0.90
CA LEU A 126 -11.78 12.49 -0.36
C LEU A 126 -12.36 11.55 -1.43
N THR A 127 -12.42 11.98 -2.69
CA THR A 127 -12.93 11.16 -3.80
C THR A 127 -12.13 11.38 -5.08
N ARG A 128 -12.50 10.63 -6.12
CA ARG A 128 -11.88 10.74 -7.45
C ARG A 128 -12.12 12.15 -8.02
N PRO A 129 -11.12 12.78 -8.66
CA PRO A 129 -11.24 14.17 -9.12
C PRO A 129 -12.46 14.46 -10.01
N ILE A 130 -12.84 13.52 -10.88
CA ILE A 130 -14.02 13.66 -11.75
C ILE A 130 -15.32 13.71 -10.94
N ILE A 131 -15.44 12.86 -9.91
CA ILE A 131 -16.60 12.83 -9.02
C ILE A 131 -16.64 14.12 -8.18
N ALA A 132 -15.49 14.57 -7.68
CA ALA A 132 -15.38 15.82 -6.93
C ALA A 132 -15.87 17.02 -7.75
N ILE A 133 -15.53 17.11 -9.05
CA ILE A 133 -16.06 18.15 -9.93
C ILE A 133 -17.58 18.10 -9.99
N SER A 134 -18.17 16.91 -10.19
CA SER A 134 -19.63 16.75 -10.25
C SER A 134 -20.30 17.17 -8.93
N LEU A 135 -19.77 16.74 -7.79
CA LEU A 135 -20.30 17.09 -6.47
C LEU A 135 -20.19 18.59 -6.19
N ASN A 136 -19.03 19.19 -6.47
CA ASN A 136 -18.78 20.61 -6.28
C ASN A 136 -19.70 21.45 -7.19
N THR A 137 -19.86 21.05 -8.45
CA THR A 137 -20.76 21.72 -9.40
C THR A 137 -22.20 21.66 -8.91
N ALA A 138 -22.67 20.49 -8.48
CA ALA A 138 -24.01 20.32 -7.94
C ALA A 138 -24.25 21.17 -6.69
N MET A 139 -23.28 21.23 -5.76
CA MET A 139 -23.35 22.06 -4.57
C MET A 139 -23.43 23.56 -4.93
N VAL A 140 -22.57 24.04 -5.82
CA VAL A 140 -22.56 25.45 -6.25
C VAL A 140 -23.87 25.82 -6.94
N VAL A 141 -24.39 24.96 -7.83
CA VAL A 141 -25.68 25.17 -8.49
C VAL A 141 -26.84 25.20 -7.48
N ALA A 142 -26.85 24.29 -6.50
CA ALA A 142 -27.88 24.27 -5.46
C ALA A 142 -27.89 25.55 -4.61
N ILE A 143 -26.71 26.05 -4.23
CA ILE A 143 -26.55 27.32 -3.52
C ILE A 143 -27.09 28.49 -4.36
N ILE A 144 -26.82 28.50 -5.67
CA ILE A 144 -27.31 29.54 -6.60
C ILE A 144 -28.83 29.50 -6.72
N ILE A 145 -29.42 28.32 -6.94
CA ILE A 145 -30.87 28.16 -7.16
C ILE A 145 -31.66 28.56 -5.92
N HIS A 146 -31.20 28.17 -4.73
CA HIS A 146 -31.86 28.55 -3.47
C HIS A 146 -31.44 29.93 -2.95
N GLY A 147 -30.52 30.60 -3.64
CA GLY A 147 -30.00 31.93 -3.31
C GLY A 147 -31.01 33.05 -3.54
N THR A 148 -32.09 33.07 -2.75
CA THR A 148 -33.02 34.21 -2.61
C THR A 148 -32.40 35.43 -1.93
N SER A 149 -31.09 35.38 -1.68
CA SER A 149 -30.28 36.36 -0.94
C SER A 149 -28.83 36.31 -1.41
N LEU A 150 -28.61 36.20 -2.73
CA LEU A 150 -27.34 36.64 -3.29
C LEU A 150 -27.24 38.16 -3.07
N PRO A 151 -26.16 38.69 -2.47
CA PRO A 151 -25.92 40.12 -2.41
C PRO A 151 -25.77 40.66 -3.84
N SER A 152 -25.59 41.98 -4.00
CA SER A 152 -25.28 42.66 -5.28
C SER A 152 -24.58 41.76 -6.31
N GLY A 153 -24.89 41.89 -7.61
CA GLY A 153 -24.35 41.00 -8.66
C GLY A 153 -22.82 40.78 -8.60
N GLU A 154 -22.09 41.75 -8.07
CA GLU A 154 -20.66 41.67 -7.76
C GLU A 154 -20.27 40.52 -6.80
N SER A 155 -21.03 40.28 -5.73
CA SER A 155 -20.75 39.22 -4.74
C SER A 155 -20.96 37.82 -5.33
N LEU A 156 -21.95 37.65 -6.22
CA LEU A 156 -22.17 36.41 -6.95
C LEU A 156 -20.99 36.12 -7.90
N TRP A 157 -20.54 37.11 -8.65
CA TRP A 157 -19.39 36.96 -9.55
C TRP A 157 -18.10 36.67 -8.77
N ALA A 158 -17.88 37.33 -7.64
CA ALA A 158 -16.74 37.06 -6.77
C ALA A 158 -16.77 35.63 -6.21
N TYR A 159 -17.93 35.14 -5.75
CA TYR A 159 -18.09 33.77 -5.28
C TYR A 159 -17.81 32.74 -6.39
N PHE A 160 -18.35 32.95 -7.59
CA PHE A 160 -18.13 32.03 -8.72
C PHE A 160 -16.66 31.98 -9.15
N ALA A 161 -16.03 33.15 -9.28
CA ALA A 161 -14.62 33.26 -9.64
C ALA A 161 -13.72 32.56 -8.61
N THR A 162 -13.95 32.80 -7.32
CA THR A 162 -13.18 32.17 -6.24
C THR A 162 -13.41 30.66 -6.17
N ALA A 163 -14.67 30.19 -6.25
CA ALA A 163 -14.99 28.76 -6.25
C ALA A 163 -14.33 28.02 -7.42
N THR A 164 -14.29 28.65 -8.60
CA THR A 164 -13.64 28.10 -9.80
C THR A 164 -12.13 28.05 -9.64
N VAL A 165 -11.49 29.13 -9.18
CA VAL A 165 -10.04 29.18 -8.95
C VAL A 165 -9.63 28.15 -7.89
N VAL A 166 -10.32 28.10 -6.76
CA VAL A 166 -10.06 27.12 -5.68
C VAL A 166 -10.22 25.69 -6.18
N SER A 167 -11.28 25.39 -6.93
CA SER A 167 -11.51 24.05 -7.47
C SER A 167 -10.47 23.67 -8.54
N ALA A 168 -10.08 24.60 -9.40
CA ALA A 168 -9.04 24.36 -10.42
C ALA A 168 -7.67 24.09 -9.78
N CYS A 169 -7.28 24.89 -8.79
CA CYS A 169 -6.04 24.67 -8.03
C CYS A 169 -6.07 23.33 -7.28
N ALA A 170 -7.17 23.01 -6.59
CA ALA A 170 -7.33 21.74 -5.89
C ALA A 170 -7.29 20.54 -6.84
N PHE A 171 -7.93 20.63 -7.99
CA PHE A 171 -7.91 19.61 -9.03
C PHE A 171 -6.49 19.35 -9.57
N ILE A 172 -5.78 20.41 -9.97
CA ILE A 172 -4.41 20.31 -10.48
C ILE A 172 -3.50 19.67 -9.43
N PHE A 173 -3.59 20.12 -8.18
CA PHE A 173 -2.80 19.57 -7.09
C PHE A 173 -3.13 18.10 -6.82
N ALA A 174 -4.41 17.73 -6.78
CA ALA A 174 -4.85 16.35 -6.56
C ALA A 174 -4.30 15.41 -7.64
N ILE A 175 -4.39 15.80 -8.92
CA ILE A 175 -3.86 15.00 -10.03
C ILE A 175 -2.33 14.90 -9.97
N ARG A 176 -1.63 16.03 -9.79
CA ARG A 176 -0.16 16.05 -9.72
C ARG A 176 0.36 15.17 -8.60
N ASN A 177 -0.25 15.28 -7.43
CA ASN A 177 0.12 14.51 -6.26
C ASN A 177 -0.15 13.01 -6.45
N GLN A 178 -1.28 12.64 -7.08
CA GLN A 178 -1.56 11.24 -7.41
C GLN A 178 -0.53 10.69 -8.41
N GLN A 179 -0.15 11.48 -9.42
CA GLN A 179 0.85 11.11 -10.41
C GLN A 179 2.24 10.94 -9.78
N GLN A 180 2.68 11.89 -8.96
CA GLN A 180 3.95 11.81 -8.25
C GLN A 180 4.01 10.59 -7.33
N ARG A 181 2.92 10.24 -6.65
CA ARG A 181 2.86 9.00 -5.85
C ARG A 181 3.03 7.76 -6.70
N LYS A 182 2.38 7.71 -7.88
CA LYS A 182 2.57 6.60 -8.82
C LYS A 182 4.00 6.53 -9.32
N GLU A 183 4.60 7.66 -9.68
CA GLU A 183 5.99 7.73 -10.11
C GLU A 183 6.96 7.29 -9.00
N MET A 184 6.75 7.74 -7.77
CA MET A 184 7.52 7.28 -6.61
C MET A 184 7.34 5.78 -6.36
N ALA A 185 6.13 5.25 -6.51
CA ALA A 185 5.88 3.81 -6.42
C ALA A 185 6.58 3.04 -7.54
N VAL A 186 6.63 3.60 -8.75
CA VAL A 186 7.34 3.02 -9.91
C VAL A 186 8.87 3.10 -9.75
N LEU A 187 9.38 4.14 -9.09
CA LEU A 187 10.80 4.32 -8.75
C LEU A 187 11.21 3.56 -7.50
N ALA A 188 10.26 3.07 -6.70
CA ALA A 188 10.56 2.25 -5.55
C ALA A 188 11.30 1.00 -6.04
N ARG A 189 12.47 0.73 -5.46
CA ARG A 189 13.26 -0.49 -5.73
C ARG A 189 12.87 -1.65 -4.80
N ARG A 190 11.95 -1.42 -3.87
CA ARG A 190 11.53 -2.39 -2.85
C ARG A 190 10.04 -2.67 -2.96
N ASP A 191 9.67 -3.91 -2.66
CA ASP A 191 8.30 -4.35 -2.50
C ASP A 191 7.71 -3.78 -1.20
N PRO A 192 6.55 -3.10 -1.24
CA PRO A 192 6.00 -2.41 -0.07
C PRO A 192 5.54 -3.34 1.06
N LEU A 193 5.20 -4.60 0.76
CA LEU A 193 4.75 -5.56 1.76
C LEU A 193 5.93 -6.21 2.48
N THR A 194 6.82 -6.84 1.71
CA THR A 194 7.91 -7.66 2.23
C THR A 194 9.17 -6.85 2.55
N GLY A 195 9.30 -5.65 1.97
CA GLY A 195 10.45 -4.77 2.12
C GLY A 195 11.68 -5.20 1.31
N ILE A 196 11.69 -6.37 0.68
CA ILE A 196 12.80 -6.83 -0.19
C ILE A 196 12.76 -6.13 -1.55
N ARG A 197 13.70 -6.44 -2.45
CA ARG A 197 13.73 -5.81 -3.78
C ARG A 197 12.52 -6.24 -4.61
N ASN A 198 12.03 -5.38 -5.50
CA ASN A 198 10.92 -5.70 -6.38
C ASN A 198 11.39 -6.24 -7.74
N ARG A 199 10.43 -6.70 -8.57
CA ARG A 199 10.67 -7.17 -9.94
C ARG A 199 11.50 -6.21 -10.80
N ARG A 200 11.26 -4.90 -10.72
CA ARG A 200 12.05 -3.94 -11.49
C ARG A 200 13.54 -3.97 -11.13
N SER A 201 13.83 -4.06 -9.83
CA SER A 201 15.22 -4.18 -9.37
C SER A 201 15.85 -5.53 -9.73
N MET A 202 15.02 -6.56 -9.91
CA MET A 202 15.45 -7.87 -10.39
C MET A 202 15.91 -7.77 -11.84
N ASP A 203 15.10 -7.19 -12.73
CA ASP A 203 15.44 -7.03 -14.15
C ASP A 203 16.79 -6.30 -14.31
N ASP A 204 16.96 -5.17 -13.60
CA ASP A 204 18.23 -4.42 -13.56
C ASP A 204 19.42 -5.30 -13.09
N ALA A 205 19.20 -6.12 -12.04
CA ALA A 205 20.25 -6.95 -11.45
C ALA A 205 20.62 -8.16 -12.31
N LEU A 206 19.65 -8.79 -12.97
CA LEU A 206 19.88 -9.92 -13.87
C LEU A 206 20.58 -9.48 -15.15
N GLN A 207 20.17 -8.35 -15.72
CA GLN A 207 20.86 -7.77 -16.88
C GLN A 207 22.32 -7.42 -16.55
N LEU A 208 22.58 -6.87 -15.37
CA LEU A 208 23.94 -6.61 -14.91
C LEU A 208 24.73 -7.90 -14.68
N ALA A 209 24.11 -8.94 -14.10
CA ALA A 209 24.76 -10.23 -13.87
C ALA A 209 25.17 -10.89 -15.19
N ALA A 210 24.25 -10.97 -16.16
CA ALA A 210 24.53 -11.55 -17.49
C ALA A 210 25.66 -10.81 -18.23
N SER A 211 25.65 -9.48 -18.18
CA SER A 211 26.70 -8.65 -18.82
C SER A 211 28.05 -8.68 -18.08
N THR A 212 28.06 -8.96 -16.78
CA THR A 212 29.29 -9.03 -15.98
C THR A 212 29.93 -10.41 -16.07
N ALA A 213 29.12 -11.47 -16.09
CA ALA A 213 29.58 -12.86 -16.19
C ALA A 213 30.39 -13.10 -17.46
N SER A 214 29.96 -12.53 -18.60
CA SER A 214 30.68 -12.62 -19.88
C SER A 214 32.09 -12.01 -19.86
N ARG A 215 32.38 -11.13 -18.89
CA ARG A 215 33.68 -10.44 -18.76
C ARG A 215 34.57 -10.98 -17.65
N THR A 216 33.98 -11.58 -16.62
CA THR A 216 34.67 -11.88 -15.35
C THR A 216 34.75 -13.37 -15.03
N GLU A 217 34.12 -14.23 -15.84
CA GLU A 217 34.00 -15.68 -15.62
C GLU A 217 33.45 -16.04 -14.22
N THR A 218 32.77 -15.09 -13.56
CA THR A 218 32.16 -15.33 -12.25
C THR A 218 30.89 -16.15 -12.45
N PRO A 219 30.73 -17.31 -11.80
CA PRO A 219 29.52 -18.11 -11.93
C PRO A 219 28.37 -17.40 -11.22
N TYR A 220 27.19 -17.41 -11.84
CA TYR A 220 25.96 -16.92 -11.22
C TYR A 220 24.91 -18.03 -11.20
N ALA A 221 24.11 -18.05 -10.15
CA ALA A 221 22.93 -18.90 -10.04
C ALA A 221 21.67 -18.06 -9.79
N LEU A 222 20.56 -18.53 -10.34
CA LEU A 222 19.24 -17.97 -10.18
C LEU A 222 18.30 -19.03 -9.65
N VAL A 223 17.52 -18.68 -8.64
CA VAL A 223 16.55 -19.57 -8.02
C VAL A 223 15.19 -18.88 -8.02
N MET A 224 14.20 -19.50 -8.65
CA MET A 224 12.80 -19.15 -8.52
C MET A 224 12.16 -19.99 -7.42
N LEU A 225 11.41 -19.33 -6.53
CA LEU A 225 10.66 -19.94 -5.45
C LEU A 225 9.19 -19.52 -5.55
N ASP A 226 8.28 -20.46 -5.27
CA ASP A 226 6.85 -20.21 -5.17
C ASP A 226 6.26 -20.98 -3.96
N LEU A 227 5.41 -20.30 -3.18
CA LEU A 227 4.74 -20.91 -2.03
C LEU A 227 3.62 -21.85 -2.47
N ASP A 228 3.71 -23.11 -2.04
CA ASP A 228 2.76 -24.12 -2.44
C ASP A 228 1.38 -23.87 -1.82
N HIS A 229 0.34 -23.94 -2.65
CA HIS A 229 -1.06 -23.78 -2.24
C HIS A 229 -1.37 -22.45 -1.54
N PHE A 230 -0.59 -21.39 -1.79
CA PHE A 230 -0.75 -20.10 -1.12
C PHE A 230 -2.14 -19.48 -1.34
N LYS A 231 -2.71 -19.61 -2.54
CA LYS A 231 -4.09 -19.20 -2.80
C LYS A 231 -5.10 -19.85 -1.86
N ALA A 232 -4.96 -21.15 -1.55
CA ALA A 232 -5.87 -21.84 -0.64
C ALA A 232 -5.77 -21.32 0.80
N ILE A 233 -4.57 -20.91 1.22
CA ILE A 233 -4.35 -20.26 2.53
C ILE A 233 -5.10 -18.92 2.56
N ASN A 234 -4.97 -18.10 1.51
CA ASN A 234 -5.68 -16.82 1.41
C ASN A 234 -7.19 -17.00 1.37
N ASP A 235 -7.69 -17.94 0.57
CA ASP A 235 -9.13 -18.17 0.41
C ASP A 235 -9.78 -18.63 1.73
N LYS A 236 -9.03 -19.36 2.58
CA LYS A 236 -9.55 -19.91 3.84
C LYS A 236 -9.37 -19.00 5.05
N HIS A 237 -8.25 -18.29 5.13
CA HIS A 237 -7.87 -17.51 6.33
C HIS A 237 -7.79 -16.00 6.09
N GLY A 238 -8.06 -15.57 4.86
CA GLY A 238 -7.99 -14.18 4.45
C GLY A 238 -6.57 -13.72 4.12
N HIS A 239 -6.49 -12.64 3.34
CA HIS A 239 -5.22 -12.08 2.84
C HIS A 239 -4.25 -11.63 3.94
N GLY A 240 -4.75 -11.25 5.13
CA GLY A 240 -3.90 -10.80 6.23
C GLY A 240 -2.91 -11.89 6.71
N LEU A 241 -3.35 -13.16 6.75
CA LEU A 241 -2.45 -14.27 7.10
C LEU A 241 -1.43 -14.51 5.99
N GLY A 242 -1.86 -14.46 4.72
CA GLY A 242 -0.97 -14.61 3.58
C GLY A 242 0.13 -13.56 3.57
N ASP A 243 -0.23 -12.30 3.83
CA ASP A 243 0.71 -11.19 3.93
C ASP A 243 1.77 -11.43 5.02
N GLU A 244 1.37 -11.93 6.18
CA GLU A 244 2.30 -12.28 7.25
C GLU A 244 3.27 -13.41 6.84
N ILE A 245 2.75 -14.44 6.15
CA ILE A 245 3.56 -15.55 5.64
C ILE A 245 4.61 -15.04 4.63
N LEU A 246 4.22 -14.16 3.71
CA LEU A 246 5.13 -13.57 2.73
C LEU A 246 6.25 -12.73 3.38
N VAL A 247 5.90 -11.94 4.40
CA VAL A 247 6.88 -11.15 5.16
C VAL A 247 7.85 -12.07 5.92
N ASN A 248 7.34 -13.12 6.55
CA ASN A 248 8.16 -14.07 7.31
C ASN A 248 9.06 -14.90 6.39
N LEU A 249 8.56 -15.29 5.21
CA LEU A 249 9.34 -15.93 4.15
C LEU A 249 10.53 -15.05 3.74
N ALA A 250 10.27 -13.80 3.37
CA ALA A 250 11.29 -12.87 2.91
C ALA A 250 12.42 -12.69 3.95
N ARG A 251 12.06 -12.44 5.22
CA ARG A 251 13.04 -12.31 6.32
C ARG A 251 13.82 -13.60 6.55
N MET A 252 13.16 -14.75 6.44
CA MET A 252 13.80 -16.04 6.64
C MET A 252 14.82 -16.31 5.54
N VAL A 253 14.49 -16.05 4.27
CA VAL A 253 15.45 -16.22 3.17
C VAL A 253 16.64 -15.28 3.35
N GLU A 254 16.43 -13.98 3.58
CA GLU A 254 17.53 -13.01 3.80
C GLU A 254 18.49 -13.39 4.94
N ARG A 255 17.97 -14.03 6.01
CA ARG A 255 18.79 -14.48 7.15
C ARG A 255 19.59 -15.76 6.88
N ASN A 256 19.20 -16.53 5.86
CA ASN A 256 19.82 -17.82 5.52
C ASN A 256 20.61 -17.75 4.19
N THR A 257 20.75 -16.56 3.61
CA THR A 257 21.56 -16.30 2.41
C THR A 257 22.70 -15.33 2.72
N ARG A 258 23.70 -15.24 1.83
CA ARG A 258 24.84 -14.34 1.99
C ARG A 258 24.41 -12.90 1.72
N GLN A 259 25.21 -11.93 2.18
CA GLN A 259 24.96 -10.50 1.90
C GLN A 259 25.07 -10.16 0.40
N SER A 260 25.87 -10.92 -0.35
CA SER A 260 26.00 -10.81 -1.80
C SER A 260 24.75 -11.28 -2.55
N ASP A 261 23.96 -12.15 -1.93
CA ASP A 261 22.78 -12.73 -2.56
C ASP A 261 21.65 -11.70 -2.54
N GLN A 262 20.90 -11.65 -3.63
CA GLN A 262 19.85 -10.65 -3.82
C GLN A 262 18.50 -11.34 -3.95
N LEU A 263 17.62 -11.10 -2.98
CA LEU A 263 16.26 -11.58 -2.98
C LEU A 263 15.32 -10.52 -3.56
N PHE A 264 14.44 -10.96 -4.46
CA PHE A 264 13.44 -10.16 -5.13
C PHE A 264 12.06 -10.80 -5.01
N ARG A 265 11.01 -9.97 -4.93
CA ARG A 265 9.64 -10.41 -5.12
C ARG A 265 9.25 -10.23 -6.57
N PHE A 266 8.98 -11.34 -7.25
CA PHE A 266 8.64 -11.38 -8.68
C PHE A 266 7.15 -11.21 -8.94
N GLY A 267 6.33 -11.83 -8.10
CA GLY A 267 4.87 -11.88 -8.22
C GLY A 267 4.17 -11.93 -6.85
N GLY A 268 2.91 -12.39 -6.86
CA GLY A 268 2.09 -12.48 -5.64
C GLY A 268 2.75 -13.34 -4.56
N GLU A 269 3.04 -14.59 -4.89
CA GLU A 269 3.67 -15.58 -4.02
C GLU A 269 5.04 -16.07 -4.54
N GLU A 270 5.56 -15.41 -5.57
CA GLU A 270 6.78 -15.80 -6.30
C GLU A 270 7.96 -14.89 -5.93
N PHE A 271 9.11 -15.52 -5.68
CA PHE A 271 10.36 -14.85 -5.32
C PHE A 271 11.50 -15.35 -6.20
N VAL A 272 12.51 -14.50 -6.36
CA VAL A 272 13.71 -14.79 -7.13
C VAL A 272 14.93 -14.48 -6.27
N LEU A 273 15.85 -15.44 -6.17
CA LEU A 273 17.12 -15.31 -5.47
C LEU A 273 18.26 -15.37 -6.49
N LEU A 274 19.02 -14.28 -6.60
CA LEU A 274 20.23 -14.18 -7.40
C LEU A 274 21.45 -14.41 -6.51
N MET A 275 22.30 -15.37 -6.89
CA MET A 275 23.48 -15.79 -6.12
C MET A 275 24.76 -15.66 -6.95
N PRO A 276 25.57 -14.60 -6.73
CA PRO A 276 26.87 -14.43 -7.37
C PRO A 276 27.94 -15.35 -6.76
N GLY A 277 28.83 -15.89 -7.59
CA GLY A 277 30.02 -16.63 -7.16
C GLY A 277 29.71 -17.94 -6.45
N VAL A 278 28.64 -18.64 -6.86
CA VAL A 278 28.26 -19.95 -6.31
C VAL A 278 28.41 -21.03 -7.38
N ASP A 279 28.91 -22.19 -6.97
CA ASP A 279 28.98 -23.40 -7.80
C ASP A 279 27.71 -24.25 -7.64
N SER A 280 27.61 -25.33 -8.41
CA SER A 280 26.43 -26.21 -8.44
C SER A 280 26.14 -26.86 -7.09
N ASP A 281 27.19 -27.30 -6.38
CA ASP A 281 27.06 -27.91 -5.05
C ASP A 281 26.62 -26.89 -4.01
N GLY A 282 27.20 -25.68 -4.02
CA GLY A 282 26.83 -24.59 -3.12
C GLY A 282 25.40 -24.11 -3.36
N MET A 283 24.98 -23.94 -4.62
CA MET A 283 23.61 -23.60 -4.97
C MET A 283 22.65 -24.66 -4.45
N SER A 284 22.91 -25.94 -4.76
CA SER A 284 22.07 -27.06 -4.32
C SER A 284 21.94 -27.10 -2.78
N ALA A 285 23.03 -26.95 -2.06
CA ALA A 285 23.03 -26.93 -0.59
C ALA A 285 22.19 -25.78 -0.01
N VAL A 286 22.33 -24.56 -0.56
CA VAL A 286 21.56 -23.40 -0.11
C VAL A 286 20.08 -23.59 -0.39
N VAL A 287 19.70 -23.99 -1.60
CA VAL A 287 18.27 -24.14 -1.98
C VAL A 287 17.60 -25.26 -1.19
N GLN A 288 18.28 -26.40 -1.00
CA GLN A 288 17.77 -27.48 -0.14
C GLN A 288 17.65 -27.04 1.33
N GLY A 289 18.63 -26.29 1.84
CA GLY A 289 18.59 -25.73 3.19
C GLY A 289 17.42 -24.78 3.38
N LEU A 290 17.18 -23.87 2.41
CA LEU A 290 16.03 -22.98 2.40
C LEU A 290 14.74 -23.79 2.43
N ARG A 291 14.54 -24.75 1.51
CA ARG A 291 13.35 -25.62 1.47
C ARG A 291 13.03 -26.24 2.83
N GLN A 292 14.02 -26.87 3.46
CA GLN A 292 13.85 -27.48 4.79
C GLN A 292 13.51 -26.44 5.86
N LYS A 293 14.12 -25.25 5.79
CA LYS A 293 13.85 -24.15 6.72
C LYS A 293 12.44 -23.60 6.57
N ILE A 294 11.95 -23.46 5.35
CA ILE A 294 10.57 -23.03 5.03
C ILE A 294 9.61 -24.00 5.71
N ARG A 295 9.73 -25.29 5.37
CA ARG A 295 8.86 -26.35 5.86
C ARG A 295 8.89 -26.47 7.39
N SER A 296 10.03 -26.22 8.03
CA SER A 296 10.16 -26.33 9.49
C SER A 296 9.73 -25.07 10.25
N THR A 297 9.80 -23.88 9.64
CA THR A 297 9.60 -22.59 10.33
C THR A 297 8.26 -21.94 10.00
N LEU A 298 7.84 -21.95 8.73
CA LEU A 298 6.59 -21.30 8.33
C LEU A 298 5.40 -22.22 8.63
N ARG A 299 4.35 -21.64 9.22
CA ARG A 299 3.15 -22.34 9.67
C ARG A 299 1.91 -21.56 9.25
N SER A 300 0.89 -22.29 8.85
CA SER A 300 -0.49 -21.83 8.77
C SER A 300 -1.34 -22.62 9.78
N PRO A 301 -2.60 -22.23 10.04
CA PRO A 301 -3.51 -23.03 10.87
C PRO A 301 -3.73 -24.47 10.36
N ASP A 302 -3.45 -24.72 9.07
CA ASP A 302 -3.62 -26.03 8.43
C ASP A 302 -2.33 -26.88 8.41
N GLY A 303 -1.22 -26.35 8.91
CA GLY A 303 0.04 -27.09 9.03
C GLY A 303 1.26 -26.35 8.49
N PRO A 304 2.33 -27.08 8.09
CA PRO A 304 3.54 -26.47 7.55
C PRO A 304 3.27 -25.84 6.18
N VAL A 305 3.82 -24.65 5.96
CA VAL A 305 3.87 -24.03 4.63
C VAL A 305 5.10 -24.57 3.90
N THR A 306 4.93 -25.01 2.66
CA THR A 306 6.02 -25.51 1.80
C THR A 306 6.21 -24.59 0.60
N ALA A 307 7.33 -24.78 -0.10
CA ALA A 307 7.63 -24.05 -1.33
C ALA A 307 8.31 -24.98 -2.32
N SER A 308 8.05 -24.72 -3.60
CA SER A 308 8.72 -25.37 -4.72
C SER A 308 9.81 -24.45 -5.26
N PHE A 309 10.90 -25.03 -5.77
CA PHE A 309 12.06 -24.30 -6.25
C PHE A 309 12.51 -24.78 -7.63
N GLY A 310 12.76 -23.83 -8.52
CA GLY A 310 13.46 -24.03 -9.78
C GLY A 310 14.75 -23.25 -9.78
N ALA A 311 15.88 -23.87 -10.08
CA ALA A 311 17.19 -23.22 -10.06
C ALA A 311 17.96 -23.46 -11.35
N ALA A 312 18.78 -22.50 -11.75
CA ALA A 312 19.60 -22.58 -12.95
C ALA A 312 20.90 -21.78 -12.77
N HIS A 313 22.04 -22.34 -13.16
CA HIS A 313 23.25 -21.55 -13.40
C HIS A 313 23.13 -20.76 -14.69
N LEU A 314 23.72 -19.57 -14.73
CA LEU A 314 23.81 -18.77 -15.95
C LEU A 314 24.68 -19.50 -16.97
N GLY A 315 24.12 -19.75 -18.17
CA GLY A 315 24.84 -20.36 -19.28
C GLY A 315 25.78 -19.40 -19.99
N ALA A 316 26.74 -19.95 -20.74
CA ALA A 316 27.61 -19.16 -21.60
C ALA A 316 26.80 -18.40 -22.66
N ASP A 317 27.09 -17.11 -22.84
CA ASP A 317 26.42 -16.19 -23.78
C ASP A 317 24.89 -16.18 -23.69
N GLU A 318 24.35 -16.51 -22.52
CA GLU A 318 22.92 -16.58 -22.29
C GLU A 318 22.34 -15.21 -21.93
N SER A 319 21.19 -14.89 -22.53
CA SER A 319 20.40 -13.72 -22.14
C SER A 319 19.82 -13.91 -20.73
N TRP A 320 19.61 -12.80 -20.01
CA TRP A 320 19.02 -12.90 -18.67
C TRP A 320 17.56 -13.38 -18.73
N GLU A 321 16.85 -13.10 -19.83
CA GLU A 321 15.49 -13.57 -20.09
C GLU A 321 15.44 -15.10 -20.26
N ASP A 322 16.36 -15.68 -21.04
CA ASP A 322 16.44 -17.14 -21.22
C ASP A 322 16.86 -17.84 -19.93
N TRP A 323 17.76 -17.23 -19.16
CA TRP A 323 18.17 -17.75 -17.86
C TRP A 323 17.02 -17.78 -16.86
N LEU A 324 16.26 -16.68 -16.76
CA LEU A 324 15.05 -16.61 -15.94
C LEU A 324 14.03 -17.65 -16.39
N LYS A 325 13.82 -17.79 -17.70
CA LYS A 325 12.90 -18.79 -18.27
C LYS A 325 13.30 -20.22 -17.88
N ARG A 326 14.60 -20.58 -17.90
CA ARG A 326 15.05 -21.92 -17.47
C ARG A 326 14.80 -22.18 -15.99
N ALA A 327 14.99 -21.17 -15.13
CA ALA A 327 14.68 -21.29 -13.72
C ALA A 327 13.16 -21.45 -13.50
N ASP A 328 12.33 -20.75 -14.29
CA ASP A 328 10.87 -20.88 -14.28
C ASP A 328 10.40 -22.26 -14.75
N ASP A 329 10.94 -22.76 -15.87
CA ASP A 329 10.64 -24.08 -16.40
C ASP A 329 11.01 -25.19 -15.37
N ALA A 330 12.11 -25.02 -14.64
CA ALA A 330 12.49 -25.90 -13.53
C ALA A 330 11.50 -25.82 -12.36
N LEU A 331 11.03 -24.62 -12.00
CA LEU A 331 10.03 -24.42 -10.95
C LEU A 331 8.70 -25.07 -11.33
N TYR A 332 8.30 -24.92 -12.58
CA TYR A 332 7.11 -25.58 -13.12
C TYR A 332 7.22 -27.11 -12.99
N GLN A 333 8.37 -27.70 -13.36
CA GLN A 333 8.62 -29.13 -13.14
C GLN A 333 8.58 -29.53 -11.66
N ALA A 334 9.06 -28.68 -10.75
CA ALA A 334 8.97 -28.94 -9.31
C ALA A 334 7.50 -29.02 -8.85
N LYS A 335 6.64 -28.13 -9.36
CA LYS A 335 5.19 -28.15 -9.08
C LYS A 335 4.52 -29.40 -9.65
N GLU A 336 4.91 -29.86 -10.83
CA GLU A 336 4.38 -31.10 -11.44
C GLU A 336 4.83 -32.37 -10.71
N ARG A 337 6.05 -32.39 -10.13
CA ARG A 337 6.57 -33.53 -9.35
C ARG A 337 6.00 -33.67 -7.94
N GLY A 338 4.95 -32.92 -7.62
CA GLY A 338 4.25 -33.01 -6.34
C GLY A 338 4.63 -31.95 -5.32
N ARG A 339 5.32 -30.87 -5.73
CA ARG A 339 5.68 -29.70 -4.90
C ARG A 339 6.66 -30.03 -3.75
N ASP A 340 6.97 -29.05 -2.89
CA ASP A 340 7.97 -29.15 -1.81
C ASP A 340 9.30 -29.78 -2.25
N CYS A 341 9.75 -29.45 -3.45
CA CYS A 341 10.97 -30.01 -4.02
C CYS A 341 11.78 -28.95 -4.78
N VAL A 342 13.01 -29.33 -5.11
CA VAL A 342 13.97 -28.49 -5.81
C VAL A 342 14.30 -29.18 -7.13
N ILE A 343 14.18 -28.44 -8.22
CA ILE A 343 14.61 -28.87 -9.55
C ILE A 343 15.68 -27.91 -10.03
N ILE A 344 16.82 -28.46 -10.43
CA ILE A 344 17.93 -27.71 -11.00
C ILE A 344 17.92 -27.99 -12.51
N ALA A 345 17.81 -26.95 -13.32
CA ALA A 345 17.91 -27.06 -14.77
C ALA A 345 19.31 -27.56 -15.15
N SER A 346 19.38 -28.47 -16.12
CA SER A 346 20.67 -28.91 -16.69
C SER A 346 21.37 -27.73 -17.37
N ASP A 347 22.70 -27.66 -17.22
CA ASP A 347 23.51 -26.65 -17.90
C ASP A 347 23.39 -26.83 -19.42
N ARG A 348 23.36 -25.73 -20.17
CA ARG A 348 23.58 -25.80 -21.63
C ARG A 348 25.06 -26.14 -21.83
N GLU A 349 25.35 -27.36 -22.26
CA GLU A 349 26.70 -27.73 -22.72
C GLU A 349 27.12 -26.78 -23.86
N GLN A 350 28.32 -26.20 -23.76
CA GLN A 350 28.96 -25.55 -24.90
C GLN A 350 29.07 -26.57 -26.04
N PRO A 351 28.70 -26.25 -27.29
CA PRO A 351 29.13 -27.07 -28.41
C PRO A 351 30.67 -27.08 -28.39
N ALA A 352 31.25 -28.26 -28.25
CA ALA A 352 32.70 -28.42 -28.26
C ALA A 352 33.26 -27.96 -29.61
N GLY A 353 34.08 -26.90 -29.57
CA GLY A 353 35.17 -26.59 -30.51
C GLY A 353 34.81 -26.35 -31.97
#